data_AF-A0A511D5C3-F1
#
_entry.id   AF-A0A511D5C3-F1
#
_cell.length_a   1.000
_cell.length_b   1.000
_cell.length_c   1.000
_cell.angle_alpha   90.00
_cell.angle_beta   90.00
_cell.angle_gamma   90.00
#
_symmetry.space_group_name_H-M   'P 1'
#
loop_
_entity.id
_entity.type
_entity.pdbx_description
1 polymer ?
#
loop_
_entity_poly.entity_id
_entity_poly.type
_entity_poly.pdbx_seq_one_letter_code
_entity_poly.pdbx_strand_id
1 'polypeptide(L)'
;MTAPESMALWYAQNLTTNGLQGWIQSNIVPLILLGIAIILLWIGGRGDNAGVARRSVGLLVGLVALGIAVSGTGPEVGQFLASLITG
;
A
#
# COMPACT_ATOMS: atom_id res chain seq x y z
N MET A 1 -34.20 -23.87 -5.14
CA MET A 1 -32.76 -23.92 -5.44
C MET A 1 -32.08 -24.61 -4.28
N THR A 2 -31.60 -25.83 -4.50
CA THR A 2 -30.81 -26.57 -3.51
C THR A 2 -29.36 -26.06 -3.54
N ALA A 3 -28.60 -26.18 -2.44
CA ALA A 3 -27.21 -25.69 -2.36
C ALA A 3 -26.28 -26.17 -3.52
N PRO A 4 -26.43 -27.39 -4.08
CA PRO A 4 -25.68 -27.81 -5.27
C PRO A 4 -26.00 -27.00 -6.53
N GLU A 5 -27.26 -26.60 -6.71
CA GLU A 5 -27.72 -25.84 -7.88
C GLU A 5 -27.22 -24.40 -7.83
N SER A 6 -27.13 -23.79 -6.64
CA SER A 6 -26.55 -22.44 -6.49
C SER A 6 -25.06 -22.43 -6.77
N MET A 7 -24.30 -23.42 -6.29
CA MET A 7 -22.86 -23.51 -6.59
C MET A 7 -22.59 -23.69 -8.08
N ALA A 8 -23.36 -24.55 -8.76
CA ALA A 8 -23.24 -24.74 -10.21
C ALA A 8 -23.48 -23.45 -10.99
N LEU A 9 -24.46 -22.63 -10.56
CA LEU A 9 -24.72 -21.31 -11.15
C LEU A 9 -23.57 -20.33 -10.91
N TRP A 10 -22.92 -20.36 -9.75
CA TRP A 10 -21.82 -19.44 -9.43
C TRP A 10 -20.58 -19.72 -10.28
N TYR A 11 -20.23 -21.00 -10.46
CA TYR A 11 -19.16 -21.42 -11.37
C TYR A 11 -19.52 -21.13 -12.84
N ALA A 12 -20.76 -21.38 -13.25
CA ALA A 12 -21.23 -21.06 -14.61
C ALA A 12 -21.20 -19.55 -14.91
N GLN A 13 -21.38 -18.70 -13.90
CA GLN A 13 -21.25 -17.25 -13.99
C GLN A 13 -19.81 -16.76 -13.77
N ASN A 14 -18.84 -17.68 -13.60
CA ASN A 14 -17.44 -17.37 -13.32
C ASN A 14 -17.25 -16.44 -12.10
N LEU A 15 -18.15 -16.52 -11.12
CA LEU A 15 -18.09 -15.78 -9.87
C LEU A 15 -16.98 -16.37 -9.01
N THR A 16 -15.75 -15.94 -9.28
CA THR A 16 -14.52 -16.32 -8.58
C THR A 16 -13.91 -15.09 -7.90
N THR A 17 -13.00 -15.32 -6.93
CA THR A 17 -12.26 -14.23 -6.27
C THR A 17 -11.10 -13.68 -7.12
N ASN A 18 -10.81 -14.28 -8.28
CA ASN A 18 -9.67 -13.93 -9.12
C ASN A 18 -9.71 -12.46 -9.57
N GLY A 19 -10.90 -11.93 -9.90
CA GLY A 19 -11.06 -10.53 -10.28
C GLY A 19 -10.75 -9.56 -9.15
N LEU A 20 -11.22 -9.87 -7.93
CA LEU A 20 -10.92 -9.09 -6.73
C LEU A 20 -9.43 -9.18 -6.38
N GLN A 21 -8.84 -10.37 -6.45
CA GLN A 21 -7.42 -10.57 -6.20
C GLN A 21 -6.55 -9.74 -7.15
N GLY A 22 -6.83 -9.80 -8.46
CA GLY A 22 -6.10 -9.01 -9.46
C GLY A 22 -6.24 -7.51 -9.23
N TRP A 23 -7.45 -7.04 -8.87
CA TRP A 23 -7.69 -5.65 -8.51
C TRP A 23 -6.90 -5.22 -7.28
N ILE A 24 -6.84 -6.03 -6.22
CA ILE A 24 -6.03 -5.74 -5.03
C ILE A 24 -4.56 -5.65 -5.39
N GLN A 25 -4.05 -6.60 -6.18
CA GLN A 25 -2.65 -6.63 -6.58
C GLN A 25 -2.26 -5.40 -7.41
N SER A 26 -3.10 -4.97 -8.35
CA SER A 26 -2.84 -3.78 -9.17
C SER A 26 -2.98 -2.46 -8.38
N ASN A 27 -3.69 -2.49 -7.25
CA ASN A 27 -3.92 -1.32 -6.40
C ASN A 27 -3.20 -1.40 -5.05
N ILE A 28 -2.21 -2.31 -4.89
CA ILE A 28 -1.61 -2.57 -3.58
C ILE A 28 -0.95 -1.32 -2.98
N VAL A 29 -0.28 -0.50 -3.79
CA VAL A 29 0.32 0.76 -3.34
C VAL A 29 -0.75 1.76 -2.89
N PRO A 30 -1.78 2.10 -3.70
CA PRO A 30 -2.91 2.92 -3.25
C PRO A 30 -3.58 2.42 -1.96
N LEU A 31 -3.79 1.11 -1.82
CA LEU A 31 -4.44 0.51 -0.65
C LEU A 31 -3.61 0.69 0.62
N ILE A 32 -2.28 0.52 0.53
CA ILE A 32 -1.37 0.77 1.64
C ILE A 32 -1.42 2.25 2.05
N LEU A 33 -1.36 3.17 1.07
CA LEU A 33 -1.46 4.61 1.33
C LEU A 33 -2.79 4.98 1.99
N LEU A 34 -3.89 4.37 1.56
CA LEU A 34 -5.21 4.57 2.16
C LEU A 34 -5.24 4.07 3.61
N GLY A 35 -4.70 2.88 3.89
CA GLY A 35 -4.61 2.35 5.25
C GLY A 35 -3.81 3.26 6.17
N ILE A 36 -2.67 3.74 5.68
CA ILE A 36 -1.84 4.74 6.36
C ILE A 36 -2.64 6.02 6.65
N ALA A 37 -3.36 6.56 5.67
CA ALA A 37 -4.14 7.78 5.82
C ALA A 37 -5.22 7.61 6.90
N ILE A 38 -5.92 6.47 6.92
CA ILE A 38 -6.91 6.15 7.95
C ILE A 38 -6.27 6.09 9.35
N ILE A 39 -5.09 5.47 9.48
CA ILE A 39 -4.35 5.41 10.76
C ILE A 39 -3.96 6.82 11.23
N LEU A 40 -3.45 7.67 10.33
CA LEU A 40 -3.10 9.05 10.68
C LEU A 40 -4.32 9.87 11.10
N LEU A 41 -5.44 9.73 10.39
CA LEU A 41 -6.71 10.36 10.75
C LEU A 41 -7.20 9.89 12.12
N TRP A 42 -7.07 8.60 12.43
CA TRP A 42 -7.45 8.04 13.72
C TRP A 42 -6.60 8.61 14.88
N ILE A 43 -5.29 8.73 14.68
CA ILE A 43 -4.38 9.34 15.66
C ILE A 43 -4.69 10.84 15.84
N GLY A 44 -4.97 11.54 14.74
CA GLY A 44 -5.28 12.97 14.75
C GLY A 44 -6.68 13.32 15.23
N GLY A 45 -7.60 12.36 15.30
CA GLY A 45 -9.04 12.59 15.56
C GLY A 45 -9.38 13.24 16.90
N ARG A 46 -8.45 13.30 17.86
CA ARG A 46 -8.60 14.02 19.15
C ARG A 46 -7.89 15.38 19.19
N GLY A 47 -7.40 15.87 18.06
CA GLY A 47 -6.60 17.11 17.97
C GLY A 47 -5.10 16.92 18.27
N ASP A 48 -4.61 15.67 18.34
CA ASP A 48 -3.20 15.37 18.59
C ASP A 48 -2.33 15.54 17.32
N ASN A 49 -2.23 16.77 16.84
CA ASN A 49 -1.43 17.09 15.65
C ASN A 49 0.07 16.85 15.88
N ALA A 50 0.55 17.04 17.11
CA ALA A 50 1.94 16.79 17.48
C ALA A 50 2.28 15.30 17.44
N GLY A 51 1.38 14.44 17.93
CA GLY A 51 1.52 12.99 17.86
C GLY A 51 1.40 12.45 16.45
N VAL A 52 0.55 13.04 15.59
CA VAL A 52 0.51 12.71 14.16
C VAL A 52 1.82 13.10 13.49
N ALA A 53 2.29 14.34 13.69
CA ALA A 53 3.52 14.84 13.09
C ALA A 53 4.75 14.02 13.47
N ARG A 54 4.86 13.60 14.74
CA ARG A 54 5.97 12.75 15.20
C ARG A 54 6.00 11.40 14.48
N ARG A 55 4.83 10.79 14.25
CA ARG A 55 4.72 9.48 13.60
C ARG A 55 4.79 9.57 12.08
N SER A 56 4.38 10.70 11.50
CA SER A 56 4.44 10.92 10.05
C SER A 56 5.87 11.05 9.52
N VAL A 57 6.86 11.42 10.35
CA VAL A 57 8.27 11.42 9.91
C VAL A 57 8.74 10.02 9.54
N GLY A 58 8.51 9.02 10.41
CA GLY A 58 8.86 7.62 10.12
C GLY A 58 8.09 7.08 8.91
N LEU A 59 6.83 7.51 8.76
CA LEU A 59 6.02 7.19 7.60
C LEU A 59 6.63 7.75 6.30
N LEU A 60 7.03 9.02 6.27
CA LEU A 60 7.64 9.64 5.10
C LEU A 60 8.91 8.90 4.67
N VAL A 61 9.75 8.52 5.63
CA VAL A 61 10.95 7.70 5.34
C VAL A 61 10.58 6.35 4.73
N GLY A 62 9.57 5.67 5.29
CA GLY A 62 9.04 4.43 4.74
C GLY A 62 8.47 4.57 3.33
N LEU A 63 7.78 5.68 3.03
CA LEU A 63 7.23 5.97 1.71
C LEU A 63 8.32 6.24 0.68
N VAL A 64 9.39 6.92 1.05
CA VAL A 64 10.57 7.10 0.19
C VAL A 64 11.19 5.74 -0.13
N ALA A 65 11.41 4.89 0.88
CA ALA A 65 11.95 3.55 0.68
C ALA A 65 11.05 2.68 -0.21
N LEU A 66 9.73 2.73 0.01
CA LEU A 66 8.75 2.05 -0.84
C LEU A 66 8.80 2.55 -2.29
N GLY A 67 8.88 3.86 -2.51
CA GLY A 67 8.97 4.45 -3.85
C GLY A 67 10.22 3.98 -4.60
N ILE A 68 11.36 3.92 -3.91
CA ILE A 68 12.62 3.40 -4.47
C ILE A 68 12.47 1.91 -4.83
N ALA A 69 11.88 1.11 -3.94
CA ALA A 69 11.68 -0.32 -4.16
C ALA A 69 10.74 -0.59 -5.35
N VAL A 70 9.61 0.12 -5.45
CA VAL A 70 8.61 -0.07 -6.51
C VAL A 70 9.10 0.44 -7.86
N SER A 71 9.92 1.50 -7.88
CA SER A 71 10.49 2.04 -9.12
C SER A 71 11.70 1.27 -9.64
N GLY A 72 12.33 0.42 -8.83
CA GLY A 72 13.55 -0.29 -9.20
C GLY A 72 14.81 0.58 -9.26
N THR A 73 14.73 1.83 -8.79
CA THR A 73 15.81 2.85 -8.87
C THR A 73 16.83 2.76 -7.73
N GLY A 74 16.78 1.69 -6.93
CA GLY A 74 17.67 1.48 -5.77
C GLY A 74 19.17 1.68 -6.08
N PRO A 75 19.71 1.10 -7.17
CA PRO A 75 21.12 1.29 -7.53
C PRO A 75 21.49 2.75 -7.82
N GLU A 76 20.65 3.47 -8.55
CA GLU A 76 20.89 4.87 -8.96
C GLU A 76 20.86 5.80 -7.74
N VAL A 77 19.87 5.60 -6.85
CA VAL A 77 19.77 6.33 -5.59
C VAL A 77 20.97 6.02 -4.69
N GLY A 78 21.38 4.75 -4.62
CA GLY A 78 22.56 4.35 -3.85
C GLY A 78 23.85 4.98 -4.36
N GLN A 79 24.03 5.01 -5.68
CA GLN A 79 25.19 5.65 -6.32
C GLN A 79 25.20 7.16 -6.07
N PHE A 80 24.04 7.83 -6.19
CA PHE A 80 23.90 9.24 -5.84
C PHE A 80 24.32 9.50 -4.39
N LEU A 81 23.80 8.73 -3.43
CA LEU A 81 24.16 8.89 -2.02
C LEU A 81 25.64 8.62 -1.74
N ALA A 82 26.24 7.62 -2.40
CA ALA A 82 27.67 7.36 -2.29
C ALA A 82 28.52 8.55 -2.78
N SER A 83 28.11 9.19 -3.88
CA SER A 83 28.82 10.36 -4.44
C SER A 83 28.86 11.56 -3.48
N LEU A 84 27.83 11.72 -2.64
CA LEU A 84 27.79 12.78 -1.63
C LEU A 84 28.87 12.61 -0.55
N ILE A 85 29.33 11.38 -0.33
CA ILE A 85 30.34 11.05 0.68
C ILE A 85 31.74 11.06 0.06
N THR A 86 31.87 10.55 -1.16
CA THR A 86 33.18 10.37 -1.80
C THR A 86 33.72 11.60 -2.48
N GLY A 87 32.87 12.56 -2.90
CA GLY A 87 33.27 13.78 -3.60
C GLY A 87 33.83 13.51 -4.98
#